data_AF-A0A9P7BZF0-F1
#
_entry.id   AF-A0A9P7BZF0-F1
#
_cell.length_a   1.000
_cell.length_b   1.000
_cell.length_c   1.000
_cell.angle_alpha   90.00
_cell.angle_beta   90.00
_cell.angle_gamma   90.00
#
_symmetry.space_group_name_H-M   'P 1'
#
loop_
_entity.id
_entity.type
_entity.pdbx_description
1 polymer ?
#
loop_
_entity_poly.entity_id
_entity_poly.type
_entity_poly.pdbx_seq_one_letter_code
_entity_poly.pdbx_strand_id
1 'polypeptide(L)'
;MPRRISSSKLDSVKLCLNSNEATATIAAKTGVFDRTVRRLKATLKPDYIRPKGGRPEYTQNLRTNALRLKIRSGALKSISDACSYLKSIGCSLYSRKASHF
;
A
#
# COMPACT_ATOMS: atom_id res chain seq x y z
N MET A 1 8.25 -27.49 -3.30
CA MET A 1 7.56 -26.47 -4.13
C MET A 1 6.12 -26.31 -3.65
N PRO A 2 5.56 -25.09 -3.56
CA PRO A 2 4.15 -24.90 -3.21
C PRO A 2 3.25 -25.58 -4.25
N ARG A 3 2.27 -26.38 -3.81
CA ARG A 3 1.30 -26.99 -4.73
C ARG A 3 0.42 -25.90 -5.36
N ARG A 4 0.33 -25.91 -6.69
CA ARG A 4 -0.61 -25.08 -7.43
C ARG A 4 -2.04 -25.60 -7.16
N ILE A 5 -2.97 -24.66 -7.07
CA ILE A 5 -4.41 -24.94 -7.06
C ILE A 5 -4.78 -25.70 -8.34
N SER A 6 -5.74 -26.62 -8.24
CA SER A 6 -6.24 -27.34 -9.42
C SER A 6 -6.88 -26.36 -10.40
N SER A 7 -6.79 -26.67 -11.70
CA SER A 7 -7.39 -25.86 -12.78
C SER A 7 -8.89 -25.65 -12.55
N SER A 8 -9.62 -26.71 -12.19
CA SER A 8 -11.07 -26.66 -11.89
C SER A 8 -11.44 -25.62 -10.81
N LYS A 9 -10.66 -25.58 -9.72
CA LYS A 9 -10.88 -24.60 -8.64
C LYS A 9 -10.51 -23.20 -9.09
N LEU A 10 -9.46 -23.06 -9.90
CA LEU A 10 -9.02 -21.79 -10.44
C LEU A 10 -10.08 -21.18 -11.37
N ASP A 11 -10.70 -21.98 -12.23
CA ASP A 11 -11.76 -21.53 -13.13
C ASP A 11 -13.03 -21.15 -12.36
N SER A 12 -13.38 -21.92 -11.31
CA SER A 12 -14.48 -21.56 -10.40
C SER A 12 -14.24 -20.21 -9.71
N VAL A 13 -13.02 -19.96 -9.23
CA VAL A 13 -12.66 -18.67 -8.62
C VAL A 13 -12.71 -17.53 -9.64
N LYS A 14 -12.25 -17.74 -10.88
CA LYS A 14 -12.34 -16.73 -11.95
C LYS A 14 -13.78 -16.33 -12.25
N LEU A 15 -14.68 -17.31 -12.36
CA LEU A 15 -16.11 -17.06 -12.57
C LEU A 15 -16.70 -16.19 -11.45
N CYS A 16 -16.41 -16.50 -10.18
CA CYS A 16 -16.91 -15.71 -9.05
C CYS A 16 -16.22 -14.33 -8.91
N LEU A 17 -15.00 -14.18 -9.43
CA LEU A 17 -14.33 -12.87 -9.47
C LEU A 17 -14.96 -11.94 -10.52
N ASN A 18 -15.44 -12.49 -11.63
CA ASN A 18 -16.16 -11.72 -12.66
C ASN A 18 -17.52 -11.24 -12.16
N SER A 19 -18.18 -11.99 -11.28
CA SER A 19 -19.44 -11.56 -10.62
C SER A 19 -19.24 -10.55 -9.48
N ASN A 20 -18.02 -10.03 -9.28
CA ASN A 20 -17.66 -9.07 -8.22
C ASN A 20 -18.04 -9.50 -6.80
N GLU A 21 -18.12 -10.81 -6.53
CA GLU A 21 -18.41 -11.32 -5.19
C GLU A 21 -17.32 -10.96 -4.15
N ALA A 22 -17.73 -10.88 -2.88
CA ALA A 22 -16.81 -10.69 -1.78
C ALA A 22 -15.89 -11.91 -1.60
N THR A 23 -14.63 -11.70 -1.21
CA THR A 23 -13.61 -12.77 -1.19
C THR A 23 -13.96 -13.89 -0.20
N ALA A 24 -14.58 -13.56 0.92
CA ALA A 24 -15.06 -14.54 1.90
C ALA A 24 -16.12 -15.48 1.28
N THR A 25 -17.04 -14.94 0.48
CA THR A 25 -18.09 -15.72 -0.19
C THR A 25 -17.50 -16.63 -1.26
N ILE A 26 -16.53 -16.13 -2.04
CA ILE A 26 -15.81 -16.94 -3.03
C ILE A 26 -15.04 -18.08 -2.35
N ALA A 27 -14.37 -17.80 -1.23
CA ALA A 27 -13.64 -18.79 -0.46
C ALA A 27 -14.57 -19.91 0.05
N ALA A 28 -15.75 -19.54 0.56
CA ALA A 28 -16.75 -20.50 1.01
C ALA A 28 -17.29 -21.38 -0.13
N LYS A 29 -17.61 -20.79 -1.30
CA LYS A 29 -18.13 -21.53 -2.47
C LYS A 29 -17.10 -22.47 -3.10
N THR A 30 -15.84 -22.04 -3.20
CA THR A 30 -14.79 -22.77 -3.94
C THR A 30 -13.94 -23.68 -3.05
N GLY A 31 -14.06 -23.55 -1.72
CA GLY A 31 -13.21 -24.24 -0.76
C GLY A 31 -11.73 -23.84 -0.88
N VAL A 32 -11.46 -22.63 -1.37
CA VAL A 32 -10.12 -22.06 -1.53
C VAL A 32 -9.89 -21.06 -0.40
N PHE A 33 -8.71 -21.11 0.23
CA PHE A 33 -8.36 -20.16 1.27
C PHE A 33 -8.48 -18.69 0.80
N ASP A 34 -9.03 -17.83 1.66
CA ASP A 34 -9.26 -16.41 1.36
C ASP A 34 -7.97 -15.70 0.89
N ARG A 35 -6.81 -16.04 1.47
CA ARG A 35 -5.50 -15.52 1.04
C ARG A 35 -5.19 -15.83 -0.43
N THR A 36 -5.56 -17.01 -0.90
CA THR A 36 -5.34 -17.44 -2.29
C THR A 36 -6.30 -16.72 -3.24
N VAL A 37 -7.56 -16.55 -2.83
CA VAL A 37 -8.55 -15.75 -3.60
C VAL A 37 -8.06 -14.31 -3.75
N ARG A 38 -7.57 -13.67 -2.67
CA ARG A 38 -7.01 -12.31 -2.72
C ARG A 38 -5.80 -12.19 -3.65
N ARG A 39 -4.91 -13.20 -3.65
CA ARG A 39 -3.76 -13.24 -4.58
C ARG A 39 -4.22 -13.34 -6.03
N LEU A 40 -5.19 -14.21 -6.33
CA LEU A 40 -5.73 -14.36 -7.68
C LEU A 40 -6.44 -13.07 -8.14
N LYS A 41 -7.25 -12.46 -7.27
CA LYS A 41 -7.90 -11.17 -7.53
C LYS A 41 -6.88 -10.08 -7.87
N ALA A 42 -5.74 -10.07 -7.17
CA ALA A 42 -4.63 -9.15 -7.43
C ALA A 42 -3.90 -9.40 -8.76
N THR A 43 -3.88 -10.64 -9.25
CA THR A 43 -3.27 -10.98 -10.55
C THR A 43 -4.22 -10.72 -11.71
N LEU A 44 -5.54 -10.89 -11.50
CA LEU A 44 -6.55 -10.82 -12.55
C LEU A 44 -7.14 -9.41 -12.77
N LYS A 45 -7.15 -8.53 -11.75
CA LYS A 45 -7.61 -7.14 -11.91
C LYS A 45 -6.44 -6.22 -12.29
N PRO A 46 -6.46 -5.57 -13.47
CA PRO A 46 -5.41 -4.62 -13.88
C PRO A 46 -5.36 -3.40 -12.96
N ASP A 47 -6.51 -3.00 -12.39
CA ASP A 47 -6.62 -1.83 -11.50
C ASP A 47 -6.36 -2.18 -10.03
N TYR A 48 -5.91 -3.40 -9.72
CA TYR A 48 -5.56 -3.76 -8.35
C TYR A 48 -4.26 -3.05 -7.94
N ILE A 49 -4.41 -1.86 -7.36
CA ILE A 49 -3.31 -1.14 -6.73
C ILE A 49 -3.04 -1.80 -5.38
N ARG A 50 -2.10 -2.74 -5.36
CA ARG A 50 -1.47 -3.13 -4.10
C ARG A 50 -0.76 -1.89 -3.55
N PRO A 51 -1.02 -1.44 -2.30
CA PRO A 51 -0.15 -0.44 -1.69
C PRO A 51 1.24 -1.07 -1.61
N LYS A 52 2.11 -0.70 -2.56
CA LYS A 52 3.51 -1.08 -2.53
C LYS A 52 4.11 -0.28 -1.38
N GLY A 53 4.38 -0.94 -0.26
CA GLY A 53 5.32 -0.42 0.71
C GLY A 53 6.67 -0.27 0.00
N GLY A 54 7.00 0.96 -0.39
CA GLY A 54 8.23 1.29 -1.10
C GLY A 54 9.30 1.78 -0.13
N ARG A 55 10.57 1.53 -0.49
CA ARG A 55 11.70 2.22 0.14
C ARG A 55 11.63 3.70 -0.27
N PRO A 56 11.79 4.65 0.64
CA PRO A 56 11.90 6.07 0.30
C PRO A 56 12.97 6.28 -0.77
N GLU A 57 12.68 7.10 -1.78
CA GLU A 57 13.65 7.46 -2.81
C GLU A 57 14.89 8.14 -2.19
N TYR A 58 16.06 7.97 -2.81
CA TYR A 58 17.34 8.45 -2.28
C TYR A 58 17.35 9.96 -1.97
N THR A 59 16.63 10.75 -2.78
CA THR A 59 16.43 12.19 -2.58
C THR A 59 15.62 12.52 -1.32
N GLN A 60 14.68 11.66 -0.91
CA GLN A 60 13.96 11.77 0.35
C GLN A 60 14.90 11.56 1.54
N ASN A 61 15.93 10.71 1.42
CA ASN A 61 16.88 10.47 2.52
C ASN A 61 17.73 11.71 2.84
N LEU A 62 18.19 12.46 1.84
CA LEU A 62 18.97 13.69 2.07
C LEU A 62 18.16 14.76 2.81
N ARG A 63 16.91 14.99 2.38
CA ARG A 63 15.99 15.95 3.04
C ARG A 63 15.64 15.50 4.46
N THR A 64 15.41 14.21 4.66
CA THR A 64 15.13 13.63 5.98
C THR A 64 16.33 13.74 6.92
N ASN A 65 17.55 13.56 6.40
CA ASN A 65 18.78 13.69 7.19
C ASN A 65 19.06 15.15 7.58
N ALA A 66 18.87 16.11 6.66
CA ALA A 66 19.01 17.53 6.98
C ALA A 66 18.01 17.99 8.06
N LEU A 67 16.75 17.55 7.97
CA LEU A 67 15.73 17.80 8.99
C LEU A 67 16.14 17.21 10.34
N ARG A 68 16.57 15.93 10.35
CA ARG A 68 17.05 15.25 11.57
C ARG A 68 18.22 15.97 12.22
N LEU A 69 19.19 16.44 11.42
CA LEU A 69 20.33 17.20 11.92
C LEU A 69 19.89 18.51 12.57
N LYS A 70 18.98 19.25 11.95
CA LYS A 70 18.45 20.52 12.50
C LYS A 70 17.61 20.34 13.77
N ILE A 71 16.89 19.22 13.88
CA ILE A 71 16.19 18.85 15.13
C ILE A 71 17.20 18.51 16.22
N ARG A 72 18.21 17.67 15.90
CA ARG A 72 19.27 17.29 16.86
C ARG A 72 20.09 18.48 17.32
N SER A 73 20.35 19.45 16.44
CA SER A 73 21.07 20.67 16.78
C SER A 73 20.23 21.70 17.54
N GLY A 74 18.95 21.42 17.82
CA GLY A 74 18.03 22.34 18.50
C GLY A 74 17.64 23.57 17.67
N ALA A 75 17.92 23.58 16.37
CA ALA A 75 17.56 24.68 15.47
C ALA A 75 16.05 24.68 15.13
N LEU A 76 15.41 23.51 15.21
CA LEU A 76 13.96 23.35 15.07
C LEU A 76 13.42 22.85 16.40
N LYS A 77 12.78 23.73 17.16
CA LYS A 77 12.31 23.46 18.53
C LYS A 77 10.84 23.05 18.55
N SER A 78 10.07 23.53 17.58
CA SER A 78 8.65 23.21 17.45
C SER A 78 8.34 22.49 16.15
N ILE A 79 7.20 21.80 16.14
CA ILE A 79 6.63 21.18 14.92
C ILE A 79 6.35 22.27 13.87
N SER A 80 5.94 23.45 14.30
CA SER A 80 5.70 24.61 13.43
C SER A 80 6.97 25.03 12.69
N ASP A 81 8.11 25.11 13.39
CA ASP A 81 9.41 25.45 12.78
C ASP A 81 9.84 24.41 11.75
N ALA A 82 9.65 23.13 12.07
CA ALA A 82 9.95 22.04 11.15
C ALA A 82 9.07 22.10 9.90
N CYS A 83 7.78 22.37 10.04
CA CYS A 83 6.86 22.55 8.91
C CYS A 83 7.23 23.77 8.05
N SER A 84 7.60 24.90 8.68
CA SER A 84 8.05 26.11 7.97
C SER A 84 9.35 25.88 7.22
N TYR A 85 10.30 25.17 7.82
CA TYR A 85 11.55 24.79 7.16
C TYR A 85 11.30 23.83 5.99
N LEU A 86 10.40 22.86 6.13
CA LEU A 86 10.04 21.95 5.04
C LEU A 86 9.39 22.71 3.87
N LYS A 87 8.54 23.71 4.15
CA LYS A 87 7.99 24.59 3.13
C LYS A 87 9.06 25.41 2.42
N SER A 88 10.03 25.96 3.15
CA SER A 88 11.10 26.80 2.54
C SER A 88 12.04 26.02 1.62
N ILE A 89 12.23 24.71 1.85
CA ILE A 89 13.00 23.84 0.96
C ILE A 89 12.15 23.23 -0.18
N GLY A 90 10.92 23.70 -0.36
CA GLY A 90 10.04 23.28 -1.45
C GLY A 90 9.38 21.91 -1.25
N CYS A 91 9.30 21.39 -0.03
CA CYS A 91 8.48 20.21 0.25
C CYS A 91 7.01 20.60 0.35
N SER A 92 6.18 20.12 -0.58
CA SER A 92 4.73 20.20 -0.42
C SER A 92 4.30 19.27 0.71
N LEU A 93 3.77 19.84 1.79
CA LEU A 93 3.08 19.08 2.82
C LEU A 93 1.74 18.64 2.23
N TYR A 94 1.74 17.52 1.50
CA TYR A 94 0.48 16.88 1.15
C TYR A 94 -0.20 16.46 2.45
N SER A 95 -1.29 17.15 2.82
CA SER A 95 -2.17 16.63 3.85
C SER A 95 -2.69 15.30 3.31
N ARG A 96 -2.24 14.20 3.91
CA ARG A 96 -2.87 12.90 3.68
C ARG A 96 -4.27 13.05 4.29
N LYS A 97 -5.26 13.42 3.48
CA LYS A 97 -6.66 13.24 3.89
C LYS A 97 -6.76 11.76 4.24
N ALA A 98 -7.04 11.49 5.51
CA ALA A 98 -7.36 10.16 5.98
C ALA A 98 -8.64 9.75 5.25
N SER A 99 -8.48 9.08 4.12
CA SER A 99 -9.56 8.38 3.46
C SER A 99 -9.95 7.23 4.38
N HIS A 100 -10.89 7.47 5.29
CA HIS A 100 -11.81 6.44 5.74
C HIS A 100 -12.43 5.83 4.48
N PHE A 101 -12.23 4.53 4.27
CA PHE A 101 -13.18 3.53 3.75
C PHE A 101 -12.45 2.20 3.55
#